data_AF-A0A0Q6TUI6-F1
#
_entry.id   AF-A0A0Q6TUI6-F1
#
_cell.length_a   1.000
_cell.length_b   1.000
_cell.length_c   1.000
_cell.angle_alpha   90.00
_cell.angle_beta   90.00
_cell.angle_gamma   90.00
#
_symmetry.space_group_name_H-M   'P 1'
#
loop_
_entity.id
_entity.type
_entity.pdbx_description
1 polymer ?
#
loop_
_entity_poly.entity_id
_entity_poly.type
_entity_poly.pdbx_seq_one_letter_code
_entity_poly.pdbx_strand_id
1 'polypeptide(L)'
;MSAATDPRVQSLIETIDTCLAQAERLPGAAAHDAIFDSVPALKARIVDTLAGDAQAEAQALAHLAAMFERFKQRRPVARLPYSPLLDGRYPFRDAGHRPIHIVAVADGPDRFGACEDPRREAVLPFLDPDAGAAALAAAYHDRLVCRAIAGADLADPRERVLVGQLGVFAARDLRSGECLGVYGGQLLTPAMYFACADDAFILSAVSGGNFAFVDGENILAMANTRLAYDAAGLPVAQAGDGYNMTVARFHVIAEGGRRFSIGAFFAAGDVAADTELRWNYGHPAETIAAVYRPMYVAG
;
A
#
# COMPACT_ATOMS: atom_id res chain seq x y z
N MET A 1 -33.47 5.70 -33.98
CA MET A 1 -34.43 6.18 -32.97
C MET A 1 -33.89 5.77 -31.61
N SER A 2 -33.39 6.70 -30.81
CA SER A 2 -32.95 6.41 -29.43
C SER A 2 -34.20 6.02 -28.62
N ALA A 3 -34.23 4.82 -28.05
CA ALA A 3 -35.28 4.46 -27.10
C ALA A 3 -35.27 5.47 -25.96
N ALA A 4 -36.44 6.03 -25.61
CA ALA A 4 -36.55 6.93 -24.49
C ALA A 4 -36.13 6.18 -23.21
N THR A 5 -35.14 6.71 -22.49
CA THR A 5 -34.66 6.12 -21.23
C THR A 5 -35.80 6.10 -20.22
N ASP A 6 -35.97 4.97 -19.53
CA ASP A 6 -36.98 4.82 -18.47
C ASP A 6 -36.85 6.01 -17.48
N PRO A 7 -37.94 6.75 -17.20
CA PRO A 7 -37.92 7.88 -16.26
C PRO A 7 -37.35 7.54 -14.87
N ARG A 8 -37.52 6.30 -14.41
CA ARG A 8 -36.94 5.81 -13.14
C ARG A 8 -35.42 5.74 -13.22
N VAL A 9 -34.89 5.21 -14.33
CA VAL A 9 -33.45 5.16 -14.60
C VAL A 9 -32.88 6.58 -14.70
N GLN A 10 -33.56 7.47 -15.41
CA GLN A 10 -33.15 8.86 -15.55
C GLN A 10 -33.07 9.59 -14.19
N SER A 11 -34.07 9.40 -13.32
CA SER A 11 -34.07 10.00 -11.97
C SER A 11 -32.94 9.46 -11.09
N LEU A 12 -32.60 8.16 -11.21
CA LEU A 12 -31.48 7.56 -10.50
C LEU A 12 -30.15 8.11 -11.02
N ILE A 13 -29.99 8.26 -12.32
CA ILE A 13 -28.81 8.87 -12.95
C ILE A 13 -28.59 10.30 -12.42
N GLU A 14 -29.63 11.12 -12.39
CA GLU A 14 -29.55 12.50 -11.85
C GLU A 14 -29.18 12.52 -10.36
N THR A 15 -29.67 11.56 -9.58
CA THR A 15 -29.29 11.39 -8.17
C THR A 15 -27.80 11.06 -8.06
N ILE A 16 -27.32 10.09 -8.84
CA ILE A 16 -25.91 9.65 -8.85
C ILE A 16 -24.99 10.82 -9.21
N ASP A 17 -25.33 11.57 -10.26
CA ASP A 17 -24.52 12.71 -10.71
C ASP A 17 -24.54 13.86 -9.68
N THR A 18 -25.66 14.07 -8.98
CA THR A 18 -25.74 15.04 -7.88
C THR A 18 -24.84 14.64 -6.72
N CYS A 19 -24.83 13.36 -6.33
CA CYS A 19 -23.94 12.85 -5.29
C CYS A 19 -22.46 13.06 -5.66
N LEU A 20 -22.08 12.77 -6.90
CA LEU A 20 -20.73 13.03 -7.40
C LEU A 20 -20.37 14.51 -7.29
N ALA A 21 -21.23 15.39 -7.79
CA ALA A 21 -20.99 16.84 -7.78
C ALA A 21 -20.88 17.40 -6.36
N GLN A 22 -21.58 16.83 -5.39
CA GLN A 22 -21.46 17.19 -3.98
C GLN A 22 -20.12 16.75 -3.39
N ALA A 23 -19.72 15.49 -3.60
CA ALA A 23 -18.46 14.99 -3.10
C ALA A 23 -17.25 15.70 -3.74
N GLU A 24 -17.33 16.06 -5.02
CA GLU A 24 -16.30 16.84 -5.73
C GLU A 24 -16.11 18.26 -5.17
N ARG A 25 -17.00 18.77 -4.30
CA ARG A 25 -16.80 20.04 -3.60
C ARG A 25 -16.07 19.89 -2.27
N LEU A 26 -15.94 18.67 -1.76
CA LEU A 26 -15.25 18.41 -0.50
C LEU A 26 -13.72 18.40 -0.71
N PRO A 27 -12.95 18.85 0.30
CA PRO A 27 -11.49 18.84 0.24
C PRO A 27 -10.91 17.47 0.61
N GLY A 28 -9.79 17.11 -0.02
CA GLY A 28 -8.93 15.99 0.37
C GLY A 28 -9.70 14.67 0.60
N ALA A 29 -9.36 13.99 1.70
CA ALA A 29 -9.93 12.69 2.08
C ALA A 29 -11.46 12.71 2.25
N ALA A 30 -12.06 13.83 2.66
CA ALA A 30 -13.50 13.93 2.87
C ALA A 30 -14.31 13.71 1.58
N ALA A 31 -13.73 14.04 0.41
CA ALA A 31 -14.36 13.72 -0.87
C ALA A 31 -14.41 12.22 -1.15
N HIS A 32 -13.33 11.50 -0.80
CA HIS A 32 -13.27 10.05 -0.97
C HIS A 32 -14.27 9.37 -0.04
N ASP A 33 -14.27 9.73 1.24
CA ASP A 33 -15.17 9.16 2.24
C ASP A 33 -16.64 9.39 1.83
N ALA A 34 -17.00 10.60 1.37
CA ALA A 34 -18.36 10.90 0.92
C ALA A 34 -18.82 10.04 -0.27
N ILE A 35 -17.96 9.79 -1.27
CA ILE A 35 -18.30 8.87 -2.37
C ILE A 35 -18.40 7.43 -1.86
N PHE A 36 -17.43 6.99 -1.08
CA PHE A 36 -17.36 5.63 -0.58
C PHE A 36 -18.61 5.26 0.24
N ASP A 37 -19.04 6.17 1.13
CA ASP A 37 -20.22 5.98 1.98
C ASP A 37 -21.54 6.03 1.20
N SER A 38 -21.58 6.79 0.10
CA SER A 38 -22.81 6.94 -0.70
C SER A 38 -23.03 5.79 -1.69
N VAL A 39 -21.98 5.11 -2.15
CA VAL A 39 -22.09 4.00 -3.13
C VAL A 39 -23.02 2.86 -2.66
N PRO A 40 -22.91 2.32 -1.42
CA PRO A 40 -23.82 1.26 -0.95
C PRO A 40 -25.30 1.70 -0.95
N ALA A 41 -25.59 2.92 -0.50
CA ALA A 41 -26.94 3.47 -0.47
C ALA A 41 -27.50 3.68 -1.89
N LEU A 42 -26.67 4.16 -2.82
CA LEU A 42 -27.05 4.31 -4.23
C LEU A 42 -27.33 2.95 -4.87
N LYS A 43 -26.49 1.93 -4.61
CA LYS A 43 -26.71 0.56 -5.10
C LYS A 43 -28.03 -0.02 -4.58
N ALA A 44 -28.30 0.07 -3.29
CA ALA A 44 -29.54 -0.42 -2.70
C ALA A 44 -30.76 0.27 -3.33
N ARG A 45 -30.71 1.60 -3.47
CA ARG A 45 -31.78 2.38 -4.09
C ARG A 45 -32.02 1.99 -5.56
N ILE A 46 -30.97 1.69 -6.33
CA ILE A 46 -31.09 1.21 -7.71
C ILE A 46 -31.85 -0.12 -7.73
N VAL A 47 -31.41 -1.10 -6.92
CA VAL A 47 -32.02 -2.43 -6.84
C VAL A 47 -33.49 -2.34 -6.43
N ASP A 48 -33.81 -1.55 -5.41
CA ASP A 48 -35.19 -1.41 -4.92
C ASP A 48 -36.10 -0.72 -5.94
N THR A 49 -35.61 0.32 -6.62
CA THR A 49 -36.41 1.13 -7.56
C THR A 49 -36.68 0.40 -8.88
N LEU A 50 -35.74 -0.45 -9.31
CA LEU A 50 -35.76 -1.13 -10.60
C LEU A 50 -36.00 -2.65 -10.46
N ALA A 51 -36.44 -3.10 -9.29
CA ALA A 51 -36.76 -4.49 -9.01
C ALA A 51 -37.68 -5.08 -10.10
N GLY A 52 -37.26 -6.20 -10.68
CA GLY A 52 -37.99 -6.88 -11.75
C GLY A 52 -37.68 -6.38 -13.18
N ASP A 53 -36.83 -5.37 -13.33
CA ASP A 53 -36.36 -4.85 -14.62
C ASP A 53 -34.82 -4.91 -14.71
N ALA A 54 -34.32 -6.09 -15.04
CA ALA A 54 -32.88 -6.36 -15.06
C ALA A 54 -32.10 -5.47 -16.05
N GLN A 55 -32.73 -5.03 -17.15
CA GLN A 55 -32.08 -4.17 -18.13
C GLN A 55 -31.93 -2.75 -17.60
N ALA A 56 -32.99 -2.19 -17.01
CA ALA A 56 -32.94 -0.89 -16.36
C ALA A 56 -31.95 -0.87 -15.20
N GLU A 57 -31.96 -1.92 -14.36
CA GLU A 57 -31.03 -2.08 -13.24
C GLU A 57 -29.57 -2.09 -13.71
N ALA A 58 -29.26 -2.90 -14.72
CA ALA A 58 -27.92 -2.97 -15.30
C ALA A 58 -27.46 -1.62 -15.86
N GLN A 59 -28.36 -0.86 -16.50
CA GLN A 59 -28.05 0.48 -17.00
C GLN A 59 -27.69 1.45 -15.86
N ALA A 60 -28.47 1.49 -14.79
CA ALA A 60 -28.21 2.38 -13.66
C ALA A 60 -26.93 1.99 -12.90
N LEU A 61 -26.67 0.69 -12.71
CA LEU A 61 -25.44 0.18 -12.12
C LEU A 61 -24.20 0.50 -12.97
N ALA A 62 -24.31 0.38 -14.30
CA ALA A 62 -23.24 0.76 -15.21
C ALA A 62 -22.92 2.27 -15.12
N HIS A 63 -23.94 3.12 -14.99
CA HIS A 63 -23.74 4.55 -14.77
C HIS A 63 -23.07 4.85 -13.43
N LEU A 64 -23.48 4.16 -12.36
CA LEU A 64 -22.83 4.27 -11.04
C LEU A 64 -21.35 3.85 -11.09
N ALA A 65 -21.04 2.75 -11.79
CA ALA A 65 -19.67 2.31 -11.99
C ALA A 65 -18.85 3.33 -12.79
N ALA A 66 -19.40 3.85 -13.90
CA ALA A 66 -18.75 4.88 -14.70
C ALA A 66 -18.55 6.20 -13.92
N MET A 67 -19.49 6.57 -13.04
CA MET A 67 -19.34 7.69 -12.11
C MET A 67 -18.15 7.46 -11.18
N PHE A 68 -18.06 6.29 -10.56
CA PHE A 68 -16.98 5.96 -9.64
C PHE A 68 -15.61 5.95 -10.33
N GLU A 69 -15.51 5.38 -11.53
CA GLU A 69 -14.28 5.44 -12.33
C GLU A 69 -13.88 6.89 -12.69
N ARG A 70 -14.84 7.73 -13.10
CA ARG A 70 -14.57 9.16 -13.36
C ARG A 70 -14.07 9.87 -12.11
N PHE A 71 -14.63 9.58 -10.94
CA PHE A 71 -14.17 10.16 -9.68
C PHE A 71 -12.71 9.80 -9.40
N LYS A 72 -12.35 8.51 -9.50
CA LYS A 72 -10.96 8.03 -9.32
C LYS A 72 -9.99 8.68 -10.31
N GLN A 73 -10.38 8.81 -11.57
CA GLN A 73 -9.55 9.45 -12.60
C GLN A 73 -9.33 10.95 -12.35
N ARG A 74 -10.34 11.66 -11.82
CA ARG A 74 -10.25 13.10 -11.53
C ARG A 74 -9.58 13.40 -10.20
N ARG A 75 -9.66 12.47 -9.25
CA ARG A 75 -9.10 12.57 -7.90
C ARG A 75 -8.31 11.30 -7.54
N PRO A 76 -7.22 11.00 -8.26
CA PRO A 76 -6.37 9.90 -7.89
C PRO A 76 -5.70 10.19 -6.55
N VAL A 77 -5.63 9.20 -5.68
CA VAL A 77 -4.70 9.22 -4.55
C VAL A 77 -3.34 8.84 -5.11
N ALA A 78 -2.48 9.84 -5.25
CA ALA A 78 -1.12 9.67 -5.75
C ALA A 78 -0.16 9.44 -4.58
N ARG A 79 0.69 8.42 -4.73
CA ARG A 79 1.81 8.15 -3.85
C ARG A 79 2.88 9.23 -3.99
N LEU A 80 3.59 9.56 -2.90
CA LEU A 80 4.87 10.29 -3.04
C LEU A 80 5.98 9.33 -3.50
N PRO A 81 6.67 9.63 -4.62
CA PRO A 81 7.84 8.86 -5.02
C PRO A 81 8.90 8.89 -3.93
N TYR A 82 9.61 7.76 -3.77
CA TYR A 82 10.68 7.65 -2.78
C TYR A 82 11.76 8.72 -3.02
N SER A 83 12.22 9.30 -1.92
CA SER A 83 13.40 10.15 -1.84
C SER A 83 14.06 9.89 -0.48
N PRO A 84 15.40 9.90 -0.36
CA PRO A 84 16.07 9.75 0.93
C PRO A 84 15.64 10.77 1.99
N LEU A 85 15.10 11.92 1.59
CA LEU A 85 14.54 12.91 2.51
C LEU A 85 13.30 12.42 3.26
N LEU A 86 12.58 11.43 2.70
CA LEU A 86 11.39 10.83 3.32
C LEU A 86 11.75 9.93 4.49
N ASP A 87 12.96 9.36 4.51
CA ASP A 87 13.45 8.53 5.62
C ASP A 87 13.62 9.34 6.92
N GLY A 88 13.82 10.65 6.80
CA GLY A 88 13.88 11.58 7.93
C GLY A 88 12.53 12.14 8.37
N ARG A 89 11.41 11.72 7.77
CA ARG A 89 10.07 12.15 8.21
C ARG A 89 9.52 11.20 9.26
N TYR A 90 8.60 11.69 10.07
CA TYR A 90 7.78 10.80 10.90
C TYR A 90 7.08 9.76 9.99
N PRO A 91 7.08 8.45 10.31
CA PRO A 91 6.74 7.42 9.34
C PRO A 91 5.33 7.48 8.78
N PHE A 92 4.38 8.13 9.47
CA PHE A 92 2.99 8.17 9.04
C PHE A 92 2.53 9.60 8.83
N ARG A 93 1.83 9.83 7.71
CA ARG A 93 1.19 11.11 7.41
C ARG A 93 -0.26 10.94 6.95
N ASP A 94 -1.04 12.00 7.11
CA ASP A 94 -2.36 12.11 6.51
C ASP A 94 -2.30 12.58 5.04
N ALA A 95 -3.48 12.69 4.41
CA ALA A 95 -3.63 13.20 3.04
C ALA A 95 -3.18 14.66 2.87
N GLY A 96 -3.09 15.44 3.96
CA GLY A 96 -2.61 16.81 4.00
C GLY A 96 -1.12 16.93 4.31
N HIS A 97 -0.38 15.82 4.24
CA HIS A 97 1.05 15.72 4.56
C HIS A 97 1.42 16.02 6.02
N ARG A 98 0.46 15.98 6.94
CA ARG A 98 0.72 16.19 8.36
C ARG A 98 1.10 14.86 9.01
N PRO A 99 2.09 14.84 9.91
CA PRO A 99 2.45 13.62 10.63
C PRO A 99 1.28 13.12 11.48
N ILE A 100 1.14 11.80 11.59
CA ILE A 100 0.17 11.13 12.47
C ILE A 100 0.96 10.51 13.61
N HIS A 101 1.04 11.19 14.74
CA HIS A 101 1.86 10.72 15.86
C HIS A 101 1.19 9.54 16.57
N ILE A 102 1.99 8.50 16.82
CA ILE A 102 1.59 7.33 17.61
C ILE A 102 1.79 7.67 19.09
N VAL A 103 0.72 7.53 19.88
CA VAL A 103 0.72 7.80 21.32
C VAL A 103 0.83 6.53 22.16
N ALA A 104 0.48 5.38 21.59
CA ALA A 104 0.65 4.09 22.26
C ALA A 104 0.90 2.97 21.25
N VAL A 105 1.79 2.04 21.63
CA VAL A 105 2.03 0.78 20.93
C VAL A 105 1.61 -0.33 21.88
N ALA A 106 0.71 -1.21 21.43
CA ALA A 106 0.25 -2.35 22.22
C ALA A 106 1.39 -3.34 22.50
N ASP A 107 1.26 -4.08 23.58
CA ASP A 107 2.21 -5.15 23.93
C ASP A 107 1.88 -6.41 23.12
N GLY A 108 2.92 -7.03 22.54
CA GLY A 108 2.79 -8.24 21.73
C GLY A 108 2.39 -7.96 20.27
N PRO A 109 3.30 -8.08 19.30
CA PRO A 109 2.97 -7.94 17.90
C PRO A 109 2.33 -9.22 17.33
N ASP A 110 1.50 -9.04 16.30
CA ASP A 110 1.12 -10.14 15.41
C ASP A 110 2.34 -10.54 14.57
N ARG A 111 2.73 -11.81 14.67
CA ARG A 111 3.91 -12.34 13.97
C ARG A 111 3.54 -12.88 12.60
N PHE A 112 4.31 -12.49 11.59
CA PHE A 112 4.26 -13.09 10.26
C PHE A 112 5.66 -13.60 9.91
N GLY A 113 5.76 -14.87 9.49
CA GLY A 113 7.04 -15.49 9.15
C GLY A 113 7.93 -15.84 10.35
N ALA A 114 9.24 -15.90 10.10
CA ALA A 114 10.26 -16.42 11.02
C ALA A 114 10.82 -15.35 12.00
N CYS A 115 10.06 -14.29 12.28
CA CYS A 115 10.54 -13.24 13.18
C CYS A 115 10.69 -13.77 14.62
N GLU A 116 11.92 -14.01 15.04
CA GLU A 116 12.23 -14.38 16.43
C GLU A 116 12.10 -13.13 17.33
N ASP A 117 11.17 -13.21 18.29
CA ASP A 117 10.94 -12.23 19.37
C ASP A 117 10.95 -10.74 18.96
N PRO A 118 10.08 -10.28 18.04
CA PRO A 118 9.97 -8.86 17.73
C PRO A 118 9.58 -8.05 18.97
N ARG A 119 10.50 -7.18 19.41
CA ARG A 119 10.34 -6.35 20.60
C ARG A 119 9.86 -4.96 20.24
N ARG A 120 8.89 -4.45 21.02
CA ARG A 120 8.38 -3.09 20.90
C ARG A 120 9.51 -2.07 21.00
N GLU A 121 10.48 -2.29 21.89
CA GLU A 121 11.59 -1.38 22.13
C GLU A 121 12.45 -1.16 20.88
N ALA A 122 12.51 -2.16 19.99
CA ALA A 122 13.28 -2.06 18.75
C ALA A 122 12.63 -1.12 17.72
N VAL A 123 11.32 -0.89 17.80
CA VAL A 123 10.59 -0.02 16.85
C VAL A 123 10.46 1.42 17.32
N LEU A 124 10.57 1.68 18.63
CA LEU A 124 10.40 3.02 19.21
C LEU A 124 11.31 4.10 18.60
N PRO A 125 12.59 3.84 18.27
CA PRO A 125 13.45 4.86 17.67
C PRO A 125 12.92 5.43 16.34
N PHE A 126 12.13 4.65 15.61
CA PHE A 126 11.52 5.09 14.34
C PHE A 126 10.22 5.87 14.54
N LEU A 127 9.65 5.83 15.76
CA LEU A 127 8.35 6.40 16.10
C LEU A 127 8.46 7.59 17.07
N ASP A 128 9.67 8.05 17.36
CA ASP A 128 9.93 9.16 18.27
C ASP A 128 9.48 10.49 17.63
N PRO A 129 8.44 11.16 18.17
CA PRO A 129 7.95 12.43 17.63
C PRO A 129 8.92 13.59 17.90
N ASP A 130 9.79 13.46 18.89
CA ASP A 130 10.76 14.50 19.27
C ASP A 130 12.09 14.34 18.52
N ALA A 131 12.29 13.21 17.84
CA ALA A 131 13.46 12.99 17.00
C ALA A 131 13.46 13.95 15.80
N GLY A 132 14.56 14.68 15.65
CA GLY A 132 14.79 15.50 14.45
C GLY A 132 14.99 14.64 13.20
N ALA A 133 14.78 15.23 12.02
CA ALA A 133 14.83 14.51 10.75
C ALA A 133 16.14 13.73 10.50
N ALA A 134 17.27 14.28 10.97
CA ALA A 134 18.56 13.60 10.86
C ALA A 134 18.64 12.32 11.71
N ALA A 135 18.03 12.32 12.90
CA ALA A 135 18.01 11.14 13.78
C ALA A 135 17.10 10.04 13.22
N LEU A 136 15.93 10.41 12.70
CA LEU A 136 15.02 9.47 12.04
C LEU A 136 15.66 8.86 10.79
N ALA A 137 16.28 9.68 9.93
CA ALA A 137 16.98 9.17 8.74
C ALA A 137 18.14 8.25 9.13
N ALA A 138 18.93 8.62 10.14
CA ALA A 138 20.04 7.79 10.63
C ALA A 138 19.57 6.44 11.18
N ALA A 139 18.37 6.35 11.78
CA ALA A 139 17.83 5.09 12.26
C ALA A 139 17.66 4.06 11.13
N TYR A 140 17.32 4.51 9.92
CA TYR A 140 17.30 3.69 8.71
C TYR A 140 18.70 3.55 8.09
N HIS A 141 19.41 4.65 7.86
CA HIS A 141 20.65 4.68 7.06
C HIS A 141 21.85 4.02 7.76
N ASP A 142 21.80 3.81 9.08
CA ASP A 142 22.77 2.95 9.78
C ASP A 142 22.76 1.50 9.29
N ARG A 143 21.62 1.03 8.78
CA ARG A 143 21.37 -0.37 8.41
C ARG A 143 21.07 -0.56 6.93
N LEU A 144 20.53 0.47 6.29
CA LEU A 144 19.94 0.38 4.97
C LEU A 144 20.54 1.42 4.03
N VAL A 145 20.82 1.01 2.80
CA VAL A 145 21.14 1.92 1.71
C VAL A 145 20.22 1.63 0.53
N CYS A 146 19.63 2.67 -0.05
CA CYS A 146 18.86 2.56 -1.28
C CYS A 146 19.71 3.01 -2.46
N ARG A 147 19.83 2.16 -3.48
CA ARG A 147 20.58 2.45 -4.70
C ARG A 147 19.98 1.71 -5.89
N ALA A 148 20.40 2.13 -7.08
CA ALA A 148 20.08 1.38 -8.29
C ALA A 148 20.73 -0.01 -8.24
N ILE A 149 19.97 -1.01 -8.68
CA ILE A 149 20.42 -2.40 -8.82
C ILE A 149 21.32 -2.50 -10.05
N ALA A 150 22.51 -3.04 -9.88
CA ALA A 150 23.44 -3.38 -10.93
C ALA A 150 23.32 -4.87 -11.28
N GLY A 151 23.86 -5.26 -12.45
CA GLY A 151 23.84 -6.67 -12.86
C GLY A 151 24.52 -7.63 -11.88
N ALA A 152 25.51 -7.15 -11.13
CA ALA A 152 26.21 -7.93 -10.11
C ALA A 152 25.38 -8.16 -8.83
N ASP A 153 24.31 -7.38 -8.62
CA ASP A 153 23.43 -7.51 -7.46
C ASP A 153 22.34 -8.56 -7.68
N LEU A 154 22.13 -9.02 -8.93
CA LEU A 154 21.04 -9.92 -9.26
C LEU A 154 21.23 -11.27 -8.58
N ALA A 155 20.22 -11.69 -7.83
CA ALA A 155 20.21 -13.02 -7.21
C ALA A 155 19.90 -14.13 -8.23
N ASP A 156 19.26 -13.79 -9.34
CA ASP A 156 18.99 -14.69 -10.47
C ASP A 156 19.21 -13.91 -11.78
N PRO A 157 19.95 -14.45 -12.77
CA PRO A 157 20.19 -13.77 -14.05
C PRO A 157 18.92 -13.37 -14.81
N ARG A 158 17.78 -14.03 -14.55
CA ARG A 158 16.50 -13.70 -15.16
C ARG A 158 15.94 -12.37 -14.65
N GLU A 159 16.31 -11.92 -13.45
CA GLU A 159 15.88 -10.66 -12.84
C GLU A 159 16.44 -9.40 -13.53
N ARG A 160 16.91 -9.49 -14.78
CA ARG A 160 17.51 -8.39 -15.54
C ARG A 160 16.66 -7.12 -15.60
N VAL A 161 15.34 -7.24 -15.50
CA VAL A 161 14.40 -6.10 -15.48
C VAL A 161 14.57 -5.20 -14.25
N LEU A 162 15.20 -5.71 -13.19
CA LEU A 162 15.50 -4.95 -11.98
C LEU A 162 16.72 -4.05 -12.16
N VAL A 163 17.60 -4.29 -13.14
CA VAL A 163 18.79 -3.46 -13.35
C VAL A 163 18.38 -2.01 -13.65
N GLY A 164 18.90 -1.07 -12.87
CA GLY A 164 18.55 0.34 -12.91
C GLY A 164 17.33 0.74 -12.07
N GLN A 165 16.52 -0.23 -11.60
CA GLN A 165 15.50 0.01 -10.60
C GLN A 165 16.13 0.17 -9.20
N LEU A 166 15.37 0.71 -8.25
CA LEU A 166 15.84 0.84 -6.88
C LEU A 166 15.76 -0.51 -6.15
N GLY A 167 16.75 -0.76 -5.31
CA GLY A 167 16.76 -1.83 -4.31
C GLY A 167 17.21 -1.29 -2.96
N VAL A 168 16.89 -2.03 -1.90
CA VAL A 168 17.37 -1.76 -0.54
C VAL A 168 18.44 -2.78 -0.22
N PHE A 169 19.57 -2.31 0.29
CA PHE A 169 20.72 -3.15 0.60
C PHE A 169 21.14 -2.95 2.05
N ALA A 170 21.74 -3.98 2.63
CA ALA A 170 22.35 -3.89 3.96
C ALA A 170 23.56 -2.94 3.90
N ALA A 171 23.54 -1.85 4.67
CA ALA A 171 24.65 -0.89 4.74
C ALA A 171 25.87 -1.45 5.52
N ARG A 172 25.64 -2.49 6.33
CA ARG A 172 26.62 -3.25 7.11
C ARG A 172 26.09 -4.65 7.34
N ASP A 173 26.88 -5.50 7.98
CA ASP A 173 26.39 -6.78 8.47
C ASP A 173 25.22 -6.56 9.45
N LEU A 174 24.12 -7.27 9.20
CA LEU A 174 22.90 -7.28 10.00
C LEU A 174 22.78 -8.63 10.68
N ARG A 175 22.32 -8.63 11.93
CA ARG A 175 22.08 -9.87 12.66
C ARG A 175 20.65 -10.36 12.48
N SER A 176 20.44 -11.67 12.55
CA SER A 176 19.10 -12.24 12.64
C SER A 176 18.27 -11.55 13.73
N GLY A 177 17.04 -11.18 13.39
CA GLY A 177 16.10 -10.47 14.29
C GLY A 177 16.41 -8.98 14.48
N GLU A 178 17.41 -8.41 13.81
CA GLU A 178 17.68 -6.98 13.89
C GLU A 178 16.57 -6.17 13.21
N CYS A 179 16.07 -5.13 13.89
CA CYS A 179 15.03 -4.25 13.33
C CYS A 179 15.60 -3.35 12.24
N LEU A 180 14.96 -3.38 11.08
CA LEU A 180 15.31 -2.59 9.89
C LEU A 180 14.56 -1.26 9.83
N GLY A 181 13.39 -1.21 10.49
CA GLY A 181 12.59 0.00 10.65
C GLY A 181 11.10 -0.22 10.45
N VAL A 182 10.35 0.88 10.44
CA VAL A 182 8.88 0.87 10.29
C VAL A 182 8.52 1.24 8.85
N TYR A 183 7.66 0.43 8.22
CA TYR A 183 7.13 0.73 6.89
C TYR A 183 6.27 1.99 6.95
N GLY A 184 6.76 3.07 6.34
CA GLY A 184 6.20 4.40 6.49
C GLY A 184 5.66 4.96 5.18
N GLY A 185 4.65 5.81 5.28
CA GLY A 185 4.08 6.57 4.18
C GLY A 185 2.71 7.16 4.51
N GLN A 186 1.86 7.27 3.50
CA GLN A 186 0.53 7.84 3.67
C GLN A 186 -0.43 6.82 4.27
N LEU A 187 -1.07 7.17 5.40
CA LEU A 187 -2.07 6.32 6.02
C LEU A 187 -3.45 6.54 5.37
N LEU A 188 -3.92 5.55 4.63
CA LEU A 188 -5.14 5.57 3.83
C LEU A 188 -6.36 5.09 4.62
N THR A 189 -7.51 5.73 4.38
CA THR A 189 -8.83 5.15 4.67
C THR A 189 -9.20 4.13 3.59
N PRO A 190 -10.20 3.26 3.81
CA PRO A 190 -10.72 2.38 2.75
C PRO A 190 -11.13 3.16 1.51
N ALA A 191 -11.80 4.31 1.69
CA ALA A 191 -12.23 5.17 0.59
C ALA A 191 -11.06 5.69 -0.25
N MET A 192 -9.95 6.07 0.39
CA MET A 192 -8.74 6.52 -0.29
C MET A 192 -8.05 5.36 -1.02
N TYR A 193 -7.96 4.18 -0.40
CA TYR A 193 -7.38 2.98 -1.01
C TYR A 193 -8.05 2.64 -2.34
N PHE A 194 -9.38 2.68 -2.43
CA PHE A 194 -10.09 2.41 -3.68
C PHE A 194 -9.84 3.44 -4.78
N ALA A 195 -9.26 4.60 -4.45
CA ALA A 195 -8.92 5.67 -5.39
C ALA A 195 -7.40 5.79 -5.65
N CYS A 196 -6.59 4.86 -5.17
CA CYS A 196 -5.15 4.82 -5.46
C CYS A 196 -4.92 4.69 -6.97
N ALA A 197 -3.99 5.51 -7.49
CA ALA A 197 -3.55 5.41 -8.89
C ALA A 197 -2.63 4.20 -9.13
N ASP A 198 -1.92 3.78 -8.07
CA ASP A 198 -1.00 2.67 -8.03
C ASP A 198 -1.10 2.05 -6.64
N ASP A 199 -1.20 0.72 -6.55
CA ASP A 199 -1.32 -0.05 -5.32
C ASP A 199 -0.10 -0.94 -5.03
N ALA A 200 0.97 -0.84 -5.84
CA ALA A 200 2.17 -1.67 -5.73
C ALA A 200 2.92 -1.52 -4.39
N PHE A 201 2.72 -0.41 -3.67
CA PHE A 201 3.39 -0.07 -2.41
C PHE A 201 2.45 -0.08 -1.21
N ILE A 202 1.27 -0.69 -1.33
CA ILE A 202 0.28 -0.64 -0.25
C ILE A 202 0.42 -1.85 0.67
N LEU A 203 0.56 -1.58 1.98
CA LEU A 203 0.46 -2.59 3.03
C LEU A 203 -0.81 -2.42 3.85
N SER A 204 -1.44 -3.55 4.18
CA SER A 204 -2.54 -3.60 5.15
C SER A 204 -2.07 -3.19 6.55
N ALA A 205 -2.81 -2.25 7.14
CA ALA A 205 -2.63 -1.70 8.48
C ALA A 205 -3.87 -1.94 9.36
N VAL A 206 -4.56 -3.06 9.14
CA VAL A 206 -5.79 -3.43 9.86
C VAL A 206 -5.52 -3.65 11.36
N SER A 207 -6.41 -3.15 12.22
CA SER A 207 -6.31 -3.36 13.67
C SER A 207 -7.70 -3.37 14.33
N GLY A 208 -8.07 -4.49 14.97
CA GLY A 208 -9.31 -4.62 15.73
C GLY A 208 -10.57 -4.21 14.96
N GLY A 209 -10.72 -4.67 13.71
CA GLY A 209 -11.85 -4.31 12.83
C GLY A 209 -11.72 -2.97 12.11
N ASN A 210 -10.71 -2.15 12.44
CA ASN A 210 -10.44 -0.91 11.72
C ASN A 210 -9.62 -1.21 10.48
N PHE A 211 -10.19 -0.93 9.30
CA PHE A 211 -9.50 -1.06 8.03
C PHE A 211 -8.69 0.19 7.74
N ALA A 212 -7.39 0.03 7.58
CA ALA A 212 -6.46 1.07 7.18
C ALA A 212 -5.37 0.44 6.32
N PHE A 213 -4.71 1.27 5.52
CA PHE A 213 -3.61 0.87 4.65
C PHE A 213 -2.50 1.91 4.71
N VAL A 214 -1.26 1.51 4.45
CA VAL A 214 -0.12 2.42 4.32
C VAL A 214 0.39 2.32 2.90
N ASP A 215 0.37 3.43 2.17
CA ASP A 215 1.01 3.57 0.87
C ASP A 215 2.47 4.00 1.08
N GLY A 216 3.41 3.12 0.77
CA GLY A 216 4.81 3.20 1.18
C GLY A 216 5.63 4.29 0.50
N GLU A 217 6.33 5.09 1.31
CA GLU A 217 7.07 6.27 0.85
C GLU A 217 8.52 6.30 1.34
N ASN A 218 8.87 5.54 2.39
CA ASN A 218 10.24 5.46 2.90
C ASN A 218 11.05 4.33 2.25
N ILE A 219 12.31 4.21 2.65
CA ILE A 219 13.27 3.26 2.09
C ILE A 219 12.77 1.82 2.07
N LEU A 220 12.00 1.39 3.07
CA LEU A 220 11.47 0.03 3.15
C LEU A 220 10.46 -0.28 2.03
N ALA A 221 9.82 0.74 1.44
CA ALA A 221 8.96 0.56 0.28
C ALA A 221 9.73 0.12 -0.97
N MET A 222 11.06 0.32 -1.02
CA MET A 222 11.91 -0.03 -2.16
C MET A 222 12.46 -1.47 -2.09
N ALA A 223 12.11 -2.24 -1.06
CA ALA A 223 12.56 -3.62 -0.93
C ALA A 223 11.85 -4.53 -1.93
N ASN A 224 12.60 -5.15 -2.84
CA ASN A 224 12.00 -5.95 -3.91
C ASN A 224 11.54 -7.33 -3.42
N THR A 225 10.65 -7.94 -4.20
CA THR A 225 10.31 -9.34 -4.04
C THR A 225 11.18 -10.25 -4.90
N ARG A 226 11.09 -11.56 -4.69
CA ARG A 226 11.74 -12.60 -5.51
C ARG A 226 10.68 -13.40 -6.24
N LEU A 227 10.97 -13.79 -7.48
CA LEU A 227 10.03 -14.51 -8.32
C LEU A 227 10.52 -15.93 -8.59
N ALA A 228 9.58 -16.87 -8.68
CA ALA A 228 9.78 -18.17 -9.27
C ALA A 228 9.46 -18.10 -10.76
N TYR A 229 10.25 -18.79 -11.57
CA TYR A 229 10.16 -18.75 -13.03
C TYR A 229 9.83 -20.13 -13.60
N ASP A 230 9.07 -20.16 -14.70
CA ASP A 230 8.86 -21.37 -15.49
C ASP A 230 10.10 -21.72 -16.36
N ALA A 231 10.00 -22.83 -17.11
CA ALA A 231 11.05 -23.29 -18.01
C ALA A 231 11.35 -22.31 -19.17
N ALA A 232 10.43 -21.41 -19.49
CA ALA A 232 10.63 -20.35 -20.48
C ALA A 232 11.25 -19.09 -19.86
N GLY A 233 11.52 -19.08 -18.55
CA GLY A 233 12.08 -17.94 -17.83
C GLY A 233 11.06 -16.86 -17.48
N LEU A 234 9.76 -17.15 -17.55
CA LEU A 234 8.70 -16.20 -17.21
C LEU A 234 8.27 -16.34 -15.74
N PRO A 235 8.00 -15.23 -15.03
CA PRO A 235 7.60 -15.31 -13.63
C PRO A 235 6.19 -15.92 -13.50
N VAL A 236 6.03 -16.84 -12.55
CA VAL A 236 4.77 -17.58 -12.32
C VAL A 236 4.24 -17.46 -10.90
N ALA A 237 5.11 -17.16 -9.93
CA ALA A 237 4.76 -16.98 -8.54
C ALA A 237 5.86 -16.17 -7.84
N GLN A 238 5.63 -15.78 -6.59
CA GLN A 238 6.73 -15.41 -5.70
C GLN A 238 7.58 -16.65 -5.40
N ALA A 239 8.88 -16.46 -5.25
CA ALA A 239 9.77 -17.53 -4.82
C ALA A 239 9.34 -18.06 -3.45
N GLY A 240 9.59 -19.34 -3.16
CA GLY A 240 9.31 -19.94 -1.85
C GLY A 240 10.36 -19.62 -0.79
N ASP A 241 11.53 -19.14 -1.21
CA ASP A 241 12.73 -18.95 -0.40
C ASP A 241 13.55 -17.72 -0.85
N GLY A 242 14.69 -17.50 -0.20
CA GLY A 242 15.65 -16.43 -0.54
C GLY A 242 15.27 -15.04 -0.03
N TYR A 243 14.23 -14.91 0.80
CA TYR A 243 13.91 -13.68 1.51
C TYR A 243 14.71 -13.58 2.79
N ASN A 244 15.27 -12.40 3.03
CA ASN A 244 16.08 -12.08 4.21
C ASN A 244 15.44 -10.97 5.07
N MET A 245 14.21 -10.57 4.74
CA MET A 245 13.37 -9.69 5.54
C MET A 245 12.10 -10.41 6.01
N THR A 246 11.64 -10.08 7.21
CA THR A 246 10.34 -10.49 7.75
C THR A 246 9.64 -9.30 8.38
N VAL A 247 8.31 -9.37 8.53
CA VAL A 247 7.50 -8.27 9.09
C VAL A 247 6.80 -8.71 10.38
N ALA A 248 6.83 -7.85 11.39
CA ALA A 248 5.99 -7.96 12.57
C ALA A 248 4.99 -6.80 12.60
N ARG A 249 3.74 -7.08 12.95
CA ARG A 249 2.69 -6.05 13.01
C ARG A 249 2.46 -5.63 14.46
N PHE A 250 2.60 -4.34 14.74
CA PHE A 250 2.31 -3.78 16.06
C PHE A 250 1.02 -2.99 16.00
N HIS A 251 0.08 -3.26 16.91
CA HIS A 251 -1.13 -2.45 17.02
C HIS A 251 -0.82 -1.14 17.71
N VAL A 252 -1.30 -0.04 17.15
CA VAL A 252 -1.01 1.30 17.65
C VAL A 252 -2.28 2.11 17.85
N ILE A 253 -2.18 3.09 18.75
CA ILE A 253 -3.14 4.17 18.92
C ILE A 253 -2.40 5.46 18.57
N ALA A 254 -2.95 6.21 17.63
CA ALA A 254 -2.47 7.54 17.27
C ALA A 254 -3.31 8.64 17.93
N GLU A 255 -2.84 9.88 17.80
CA GLU A 255 -3.58 11.08 18.19
C GLU A 255 -5.03 11.04 17.66
N GLY A 256 -5.96 11.58 18.46
CA GLY A 256 -7.39 11.49 18.16
C GLY A 256 -7.99 10.09 18.34
N GLY A 257 -7.25 9.12 18.90
CA GLY A 257 -7.74 7.78 19.23
C GLY A 257 -7.81 6.82 18.04
N ARG A 258 -7.25 7.20 16.88
CA ARG A 258 -7.23 6.36 15.68
C ARG A 258 -6.41 5.09 15.94
N ARG A 259 -6.96 3.93 15.58
CA ARG A 259 -6.30 2.62 15.73
C ARG A 259 -5.97 2.01 14.38
N PHE A 260 -4.74 1.51 14.24
CA PHE A 260 -4.26 0.77 13.07
C PHE A 260 -3.09 -0.13 13.50
N SER A 261 -2.57 -0.95 12.58
CA SER A 261 -1.33 -1.69 12.80
C SER A 261 -0.21 -1.11 11.95
N ILE A 262 1.01 -1.12 12.49
CA ILE A 262 2.23 -0.75 11.76
C ILE A 262 3.01 -2.00 11.42
N GLY A 263 3.57 -2.07 10.21
CA GLY A 263 4.51 -3.11 9.82
C GLY A 263 5.93 -2.66 10.14
N ALA A 264 6.61 -3.37 11.04
CA ALA A 264 8.05 -3.18 11.24
C ALA A 264 8.81 -4.36 10.63
N PHE A 265 9.85 -4.05 9.88
CA PHE A 265 10.68 -5.04 9.22
C PHE A 265 11.88 -5.43 10.07
N PHE A 266 12.24 -6.70 10.00
CA PHE A 266 13.36 -7.30 10.71
C PHE A 266 14.17 -8.18 9.75
N ALA A 267 15.47 -8.33 9.99
CA ALA A 267 16.29 -9.30 9.29
C ALA A 267 15.83 -10.72 9.67
N ALA A 268 15.53 -11.56 8.68
CA ALA A 268 15.07 -12.93 8.90
C ALA A 268 16.21 -13.92 9.21
N GLY A 269 17.45 -13.46 9.10
CA GLY A 269 18.69 -14.18 9.35
C GLY A 269 19.85 -13.20 9.35
N ASP A 270 21.08 -13.69 9.52
CA ASP A 270 22.26 -12.85 9.33
C ASP A 270 22.38 -12.43 7.85
N VAL A 271 22.64 -11.15 7.60
CA VAL A 271 22.75 -10.58 6.26
C VAL A 271 24.09 -9.85 6.16
N ALA A 272 24.92 -10.24 5.19
CA ALA A 272 26.18 -9.56 4.96
C ALA A 272 25.96 -8.16 4.38
N ALA A 273 26.89 -7.24 4.66
CA ALA A 273 26.94 -5.93 4.02
C ALA A 273 26.81 -6.04 2.49
N ASP A 274 26.21 -5.02 1.87
CA ASP A 274 25.93 -4.92 0.45
C ASP A 274 24.99 -6.00 -0.14
N THR A 275 24.42 -6.88 0.70
CA THR A 275 23.40 -7.84 0.26
C THR A 275 22.05 -7.12 0.09
N GLU A 276 21.36 -7.37 -1.03
CA GLU A 276 20.01 -6.83 -1.24
C GLU A 276 19.01 -7.47 -0.29
N LEU A 277 18.18 -6.62 0.31
CA LEU A 277 17.10 -6.99 1.19
C LEU A 277 15.82 -7.24 0.38
N ARG A 278 15.27 -8.44 0.54
CA ARG A 278 14.12 -8.96 -0.21
C ARG A 278 13.05 -9.46 0.75
N TRP A 279 11.80 -9.16 0.44
CA TRP A 279 10.67 -9.63 1.24
C TRP A 279 9.53 -10.21 0.38
N ASN A 280 8.75 -11.07 1.02
CA ASN A 280 7.65 -11.77 0.38
C ASN A 280 6.32 -11.04 0.61
N TYR A 281 5.84 -10.33 -0.42
CA TYR A 281 4.57 -9.59 -0.39
C TYR A 281 3.31 -10.46 -0.23
N GLY A 282 3.40 -11.79 -0.36
CA GLY A 282 2.23 -12.68 -0.35
C GLY A 282 1.31 -12.47 -1.55
N HIS A 283 1.86 -12.01 -2.68
CA HIS A 283 1.15 -11.89 -3.94
C HIS A 283 0.70 -13.26 -4.45
N PRO A 284 -0.58 -13.40 -4.79
CA PRO A 284 -1.07 -14.62 -5.42
C PRO A 284 -0.52 -14.72 -6.86
N ALA A 285 -0.53 -15.92 -7.43
CA ALA A 285 0.05 -16.18 -8.75
C ALA A 285 -0.60 -15.33 -9.86
N GLU A 286 -1.88 -15.00 -9.71
CA GLU A 286 -2.64 -14.13 -10.61
C GLU A 286 -2.04 -12.72 -10.66
N THR A 287 -1.63 -12.16 -9.51
CA THR A 287 -0.92 -10.87 -9.44
C THR A 287 0.42 -10.94 -10.15
N ILE A 288 1.15 -12.05 -9.99
CA ILE A 288 2.44 -12.25 -10.69
C ILE A 288 2.25 -12.28 -12.21
N ALA A 289 1.23 -12.99 -12.68
CA ALA A 289 0.88 -13.06 -14.09
C ALA A 289 0.43 -11.72 -14.67
N ALA A 290 -0.33 -10.93 -13.91
CA ALA A 290 -0.88 -9.65 -14.39
C ALA A 290 0.14 -8.51 -14.39
N VAL A 291 1.01 -8.45 -13.37
CA VAL A 291 1.90 -7.29 -13.14
C VAL A 291 3.32 -7.55 -13.61
N TYR A 292 3.90 -8.69 -13.22
CA TYR A 292 5.33 -8.94 -13.42
C TYR A 292 5.61 -9.59 -14.77
N ARG A 293 4.80 -10.57 -15.18
CA ARG A 293 5.02 -11.30 -16.44
C ARG A 293 5.12 -10.38 -17.68
N PRO A 294 4.30 -9.32 -17.85
CA PRO A 294 4.44 -8.41 -19.00
C PRO A 294 5.82 -7.74 -19.10
N MET A 295 6.49 -7.48 -17.98
CA MET A 295 7.82 -6.86 -17.95
C MET A 295 8.91 -7.76 -18.58
N TYR A 296 8.70 -9.08 -18.59
CA TYR A 296 9.65 -10.07 -19.11
C TYR A 296 9.40 -10.47 -20.56
N VAL A 297 8.22 -10.11 -21.11
CA VAL A 297 7.87 -10.38 -22.51
C VAL A 297 8.22 -9.18 -23.40
N ALA A 298 8.27 -7.98 -22.85
CA ALA A 298 8.49 -6.73 -23.58
C ALA A 298 9.97 -6.34 -23.79
N GLY A 299 10.93 -7.12 -23.30
CA GLY A 299 12.37 -6.86 -23.45
C GLY A 299 13.18 -8.12 -23.67
#